data_AF-M2UIY6-F1
#
_entry.id   AF-M2UIY6-F1
#
_cell.length_a   1.000
_cell.length_b   1.000
_cell.length_c   1.000
_cell.angle_alpha   90.00
_cell.angle_beta   90.00
_cell.angle_gamma   90.00
#
_symmetry.space_group_name_H-M   'P 1'
#
loop_
_entity.id
_entity.type
_entity.pdbx_description
1 polymer ?
#
loop_
_entity_poly.entity_id
_entity_poly.type
_entity_poly.pdbx_seq_one_letter_code
_entity_poly.pdbx_strand_id
1 'polypeptide(L)'
;MPSKGVKCFAYIAVDGVEIEFTVPKQSVRRSAQREFLFDHLEIESSNLPRFKFTGNFEFIVRRDGRELTKQWVAVNSMTGKVEDGTMVNMEQTPALFPEDVVITYGFYDAGPGLAELPKQHQCYITVTPNYENWMRDKIPRGSDLANRPFHKMVLPSAHDIGMNNMSSSLSLIRNAGTGLIREVLGRSLPRVLSILNKVSDGAINRIAPDIIRALAITQKDTLDAILKIGARYFEFRPAKCHRQLHSLSSLDDTLYFQHGAIPGMPYRVLLDHITRFLASHPDEIIVVHNRWDGVPDACPRPSPSDLTDILSPLLSDKNLQVGSQDDMQHRSIRELRDQGKRLIILTDLPQYSNYDDQANATLTGESMLDRLHSMCDGPPADPNAPVTLFQCQATATNITDVIVATVLDSDVSTSPILATKPVCDAKILPLLKGDVGRKLVREREGLVVFINDFFDGATADVAVGACVERLG
;
A
#
# COMPACT_ATOMS: atom_id res chain seq x y z
N MET A 1 -20.47 29.60 0.26
CA MET A 1 -19.80 28.36 0.72
C MET A 1 -18.43 28.35 0.10
N PRO A 2 -17.35 28.01 0.83
CA PRO A 2 -16.03 28.00 0.24
C PRO A 2 -15.98 26.95 -0.89
N SER A 3 -15.34 27.31 -1.99
CA SER A 3 -14.95 26.39 -3.07
C SER A 3 -14.26 25.16 -2.46
N LYS A 4 -14.60 23.95 -2.91
CA LYS A 4 -13.83 22.75 -2.56
C LYS A 4 -12.67 22.64 -3.53
N GLY A 5 -11.48 23.00 -3.05
CA GLY A 5 -10.25 22.83 -3.81
C GLY A 5 -9.72 21.40 -3.74
N VAL A 6 -8.73 21.15 -4.59
CA VAL A 6 -7.98 19.90 -4.67
C VAL A 6 -6.55 20.17 -4.23
N LYS A 7 -6.13 19.51 -3.14
CA LYS A 7 -4.71 19.44 -2.75
C LYS A 7 -4.00 18.45 -3.65
N CYS A 8 -2.93 18.90 -4.29
CA CYS A 8 -2.20 18.11 -5.26
C CYS A 8 -0.83 17.74 -4.70
N PHE A 9 -0.47 16.47 -4.82
CA PHE A 9 0.79 15.91 -4.36
C PHE A 9 1.49 15.25 -5.54
N ALA A 10 2.75 15.61 -5.79
CA ALA A 10 3.51 15.08 -6.91
C ALA A 10 4.89 14.58 -6.48
N TYR A 11 5.34 13.48 -7.09
CA TYR A 11 6.70 12.97 -6.99
C TYR A 11 7.19 12.50 -8.36
N ILE A 12 8.36 12.95 -8.82
CA ILE A 12 8.89 12.61 -10.15
C ILE A 12 10.31 12.08 -9.98
N ALA A 13 10.64 10.91 -10.50
CA ALA A 13 11.99 10.34 -10.48
C ALA A 13 12.49 9.90 -11.86
N VAL A 14 11.91 10.48 -12.92
CA VAL A 14 12.27 10.22 -14.32
C VAL A 14 12.59 11.54 -15.01
N ASP A 15 13.73 11.57 -15.69
CA ASP A 15 14.17 12.73 -16.47
C ASP A 15 13.20 13.02 -17.64
N GLY A 16 13.03 14.30 -17.96
CA GLY A 16 12.15 14.76 -19.04
C GLY A 16 10.66 14.69 -18.73
N VAL A 17 10.26 14.19 -17.55
CA VAL A 17 8.85 14.12 -17.12
C VAL A 17 8.39 15.43 -16.46
N GLU A 18 7.18 15.85 -16.81
CA GLU A 18 6.42 16.88 -16.11
C GLU A 18 5.01 16.38 -15.73
N ILE A 19 4.48 16.92 -14.63
CA ILE A 19 3.10 16.74 -14.19
C ILE A 19 2.44 18.11 -14.19
N GLU A 20 1.32 18.24 -14.89
CA GLU A 20 0.49 19.44 -14.92
C GLU A 20 -0.85 19.16 -14.24
N PHE A 21 -1.19 19.95 -13.23
CA PHE A 21 -2.52 19.98 -12.63
C PHE A 21 -3.30 21.16 -13.20
N THR A 22 -4.56 20.94 -13.58
CA THR A 22 -5.40 21.98 -14.17
C THR A 22 -6.79 22.01 -13.56
N VAL A 23 -7.32 23.21 -13.41
CA VAL A 23 -8.74 23.51 -13.18
C VAL A 23 -9.15 24.63 -14.15
N PRO A 24 -10.44 24.98 -14.28
CA PRO A 24 -10.84 26.05 -15.20
C PRO A 24 -10.08 27.36 -14.95
N LYS A 25 -9.37 27.84 -15.98
CA LYS A 25 -8.54 29.06 -16.00
C LYS A 25 -7.30 29.05 -15.08
N GLN A 26 -6.91 27.92 -14.49
CA GLN A 26 -5.69 27.81 -13.67
C GLN A 26 -4.96 26.49 -13.97
N SER A 27 -3.62 26.56 -14.05
CA SER A 27 -2.78 25.39 -14.24
C SER A 27 -1.48 25.53 -13.46
N VAL A 28 -0.96 24.41 -12.94
CA VAL A 28 0.33 24.35 -12.24
C VAL A 28 1.15 23.20 -12.81
N ARG A 29 2.40 23.47 -13.19
CA ARG A 29 3.34 22.47 -13.71
C ARG A 29 4.46 22.16 -12.74
N ARG A 30 4.85 20.89 -12.69
CA ARG A 30 5.88 20.36 -11.79
C ARG A 30 6.81 19.44 -12.56
N SER A 31 8.11 19.61 -12.35
CA SER A 31 9.17 18.83 -12.99
C SER A 31 10.38 18.59 -12.08
N ALA A 32 10.31 19.01 -10.81
CA ALA A 32 11.39 18.82 -9.85
C ALA A 32 11.56 17.33 -9.53
N GLN A 33 12.82 16.87 -9.51
CA GLN A 33 13.16 15.46 -9.42
C GLN A 33 13.39 15.02 -7.97
N ARG A 34 12.82 13.88 -7.61
CA ARG A 34 12.91 13.16 -6.33
C ARG A 34 12.58 14.04 -5.12
N GLU A 35 11.61 14.93 -5.28
CA GLU A 35 11.06 15.80 -4.26
C GLU A 35 9.54 15.64 -4.20
N PHE A 36 8.97 15.72 -2.99
CA PHE A 36 7.53 15.79 -2.82
C PHE A 36 7.08 17.24 -3.01
N LEU A 37 6.18 17.44 -3.96
CA LEU A 37 5.69 18.75 -4.37
C LEU A 37 4.22 18.88 -3.98
N PHE A 38 3.83 20.08 -3.55
CA PHE A 38 2.50 20.37 -3.02
C PHE A 38 1.89 21.55 -3.72
N ASP A 39 0.63 21.41 -4.08
CA ASP A 39 -0.17 22.47 -4.67
C ASP A 39 -1.60 22.44 -4.21
N HIS A 40 -2.30 23.52 -4.54
CA HIS A 40 -3.70 23.68 -4.24
C HIS A 40 -4.38 24.40 -5.39
N LEU A 41 -5.43 23.80 -5.95
CA LEU A 41 -6.22 24.37 -7.02
C LEU A 41 -7.70 24.44 -6.63
N GLU A 42 -8.37 25.54 -6.95
CA GLU A 42 -9.76 25.80 -6.60
C GLU A 42 -10.65 25.78 -7.85
N ILE A 43 -11.79 25.09 -7.76
CA ILE A 43 -12.77 25.06 -8.85
C ILE A 43 -13.80 26.16 -8.59
N GLU A 44 -13.45 27.36 -9.02
CA GLU A 44 -14.23 28.56 -8.77
C GLU A 44 -15.37 28.73 -9.77
N SER A 45 -16.58 29.02 -9.27
CA SER A 45 -17.77 29.25 -10.12
C SER A 45 -17.58 30.43 -11.08
N SER A 46 -16.76 31.42 -10.71
CA SER A 46 -16.39 32.57 -11.56
C SER A 46 -15.51 32.19 -12.76
N ASN A 47 -14.88 31.02 -12.70
CA ASN A 47 -14.05 30.48 -13.77
C ASN A 47 -14.84 29.57 -14.72
N LEU A 48 -16.11 29.27 -14.42
CA LEU A 48 -17.00 28.46 -15.24
C LEU A 48 -17.84 29.30 -16.20
N PRO A 49 -18.33 28.71 -17.32
CA PRO A 49 -19.34 29.34 -18.16
C PRO A 49 -20.61 29.70 -17.37
N ARG A 50 -21.33 30.73 -17.83
CA ARG A 50 -22.55 31.19 -17.17
C ARG A 50 -23.55 30.04 -16.99
N PHE A 51 -24.11 29.91 -15.78
CA PHE A 51 -25.04 28.84 -15.38
C PHE A 51 -24.46 27.42 -15.35
N LYS A 52 -23.14 27.25 -15.41
CA LYS A 52 -22.47 25.98 -15.09
C LYS A 52 -21.88 26.03 -13.69
N PHE A 53 -22.02 24.93 -12.96
CA PHE A 53 -21.51 24.76 -11.60
C PHE A 53 -20.58 23.56 -11.47
N THR A 54 -20.18 22.95 -12.58
CA THR A 54 -19.28 21.81 -12.58
C THR A 54 -18.06 22.15 -13.41
N GLY A 55 -16.88 21.95 -12.85
CA GLY A 55 -15.58 22.12 -13.50
C GLY A 55 -14.72 20.89 -13.33
N ASN A 56 -13.83 20.65 -14.29
CA ASN A 56 -12.91 19.53 -14.21
C ASN A 56 -11.65 19.93 -13.46
N PHE A 57 -11.29 19.13 -12.46
CA PHE A 57 -9.90 18.97 -12.07
C PHE A 57 -9.26 17.90 -12.97
N GLU A 58 -8.06 18.16 -13.47
CA GLU A 58 -7.32 17.22 -14.30
C GLU A 58 -5.86 17.18 -13.87
N PHE A 59 -5.22 16.02 -14.01
CA PHE A 59 -3.77 15.94 -14.11
C PHE A 59 -3.36 15.40 -15.48
N ILE A 60 -2.22 15.85 -15.97
CA ILE A 60 -1.61 15.42 -17.22
C ILE A 60 -0.15 15.10 -16.93
N VAL A 61 0.30 13.90 -17.31
CA VAL A 61 1.72 13.53 -17.27
C VAL A 61 2.26 13.61 -18.68
N ARG A 62 3.38 14.32 -18.86
CA ARG A 62 4.10 14.38 -20.13
C ARG A 62 5.55 13.96 -19.96
N ARG A 63 6.14 13.44 -21.03
CA ARG A 63 7.59 13.27 -21.17
C ARG A 63 8.04 13.94 -22.46
N ASP A 64 8.98 14.86 -22.35
CA ASP A 64 9.53 15.61 -23.48
C ASP A 64 8.42 16.27 -24.35
N GLY A 65 7.39 16.80 -23.66
CA GLY A 65 6.23 17.46 -24.29
C GLY A 65 5.14 16.52 -24.82
N ARG A 66 5.36 15.19 -24.85
CA ARG A 66 4.34 14.21 -25.26
C ARG A 66 3.51 13.74 -24.07
N GLU A 67 2.18 13.75 -24.22
CA GLU A 67 1.26 13.24 -23.21
C GLU A 67 1.38 11.72 -23.06
N LEU A 68 1.61 11.27 -21.82
CA LEU A 68 1.61 9.86 -21.44
C LEU A 68 0.24 9.42 -20.91
N THR A 69 -0.40 10.28 -20.11
CA THR A 69 -1.75 10.05 -19.56
C THR A 69 -2.39 11.36 -19.15
N LYS A 70 -3.72 11.37 -19.18
CA LYS A 70 -4.57 12.43 -18.65
C LYS A 70 -5.70 11.78 -17.84
N GLN A 71 -5.90 12.25 -16.61
CA GLN A 71 -6.97 11.80 -15.73
C GLN A 71 -7.74 13.01 -15.20
N TRP A 72 -9.02 12.84 -14.90
CA TRP A 72 -9.87 13.96 -14.49
C TRP A 72 -11.01 13.55 -13.56
N VAL A 73 -11.53 14.52 -12.81
CA VAL A 73 -12.81 14.44 -12.10
C VAL A 73 -13.60 15.73 -12.27
N ALA A 74 -14.90 15.60 -12.48
CA ALA A 74 -15.85 16.70 -12.48
C ALA A 74 -16.28 16.98 -11.04
N VAL A 75 -16.04 18.21 -10.58
CA VAL A 75 -16.40 18.66 -9.24
C VAL A 75 -17.40 19.80 -9.35
N ASN A 76 -18.47 19.69 -8.58
CA ASN A 76 -19.44 20.75 -8.44
C ASN A 76 -18.84 21.90 -7.60
N SER A 77 -18.68 23.09 -8.17
CA SER A 77 -18.08 24.26 -7.51
C SER A 77 -18.91 24.81 -6.33
N MET A 78 -20.19 24.44 -6.22
CA MET A 78 -21.05 24.87 -5.09
C MET A 78 -21.11 23.85 -3.96
N THR A 79 -21.19 22.56 -4.29
CA THR A 79 -21.34 21.49 -3.28
C THR A 79 -20.03 20.77 -2.99
N GLY A 80 -19.06 20.88 -3.90
CA GLY A 80 -17.82 20.11 -3.87
C GLY A 80 -18.04 18.60 -3.99
N LYS A 81 -19.14 18.20 -4.63
CA LYS A 81 -19.41 16.79 -4.92
C LYS A 81 -18.67 16.39 -6.20
N VAL A 82 -18.01 15.24 -6.18
CA VAL A 82 -17.52 14.58 -7.39
C VAL A 82 -18.70 13.97 -8.14
N GLU A 83 -18.90 14.39 -9.40
CA GLU A 83 -20.07 14.01 -10.20
C GLU A 83 -19.74 12.95 -11.26
N ASP A 84 -18.53 13.00 -11.83
CA ASP A 84 -18.06 12.10 -12.89
C ASP A 84 -16.52 12.15 -12.98
N GLY A 85 -15.91 11.25 -13.73
CA GLY A 85 -14.47 11.26 -13.97
C GLY A 85 -13.84 9.90 -14.18
N THR A 86 -12.52 9.92 -14.36
CA THR A 86 -11.69 8.71 -14.48
C THR A 86 -11.04 8.31 -13.17
N MET A 87 -11.36 9.00 -12.06
CA MET A 87 -10.79 8.75 -10.73
C MET A 87 -11.84 8.86 -9.62
N VAL A 88 -13.10 8.52 -9.91
CA VAL A 88 -14.19 8.72 -8.95
C VAL A 88 -14.20 7.69 -7.82
N ASN A 89 -13.47 6.57 -7.98
CA ASN A 89 -13.27 5.58 -6.93
C ASN A 89 -11.89 4.91 -7.07
N MET A 90 -11.50 4.13 -6.05
CA MET A 90 -10.20 3.46 -6.01
C MET A 90 -9.99 2.43 -7.12
N GLU A 91 -11.06 1.81 -7.64
CA GLU A 91 -10.96 0.81 -8.72
C GLU A 91 -10.60 1.47 -10.08
N GLN A 92 -10.79 2.77 -10.20
CA GLN A 92 -10.47 3.57 -11.39
C GLN A 92 -9.09 4.25 -11.33
N THR A 93 -8.30 3.99 -10.29
CA THR A 93 -6.95 4.55 -10.16
C THR A 93 -5.84 3.49 -10.27
N PRO A 94 -5.88 2.53 -11.22
CA PRO A 94 -4.80 1.56 -11.36
C PRO A 94 -3.49 2.23 -11.78
N ALA A 95 -2.37 1.66 -11.38
CA ALA A 95 -1.05 2.04 -11.87
C ALA A 95 -0.97 1.88 -13.39
N LEU A 96 -0.32 2.84 -14.04
CA LEU A 96 -0.13 2.86 -15.49
C LEU A 96 1.34 2.62 -15.80
N PHE A 97 1.60 1.90 -16.90
CA PHE A 97 2.94 1.52 -17.34
C PHE A 97 3.20 1.99 -18.79
N PRO A 98 3.14 3.29 -19.09
CA PRO A 98 3.53 3.78 -20.42
C PRO A 98 5.05 3.72 -20.57
N GLU A 99 5.52 3.13 -21.67
CA GLU A 99 6.95 2.99 -21.96
C GLU A 99 7.74 2.31 -20.82
N ASP A 100 8.80 2.95 -20.33
CA ASP A 100 9.70 2.53 -19.27
C ASP A 100 9.38 3.22 -17.93
N VAL A 101 8.23 3.88 -17.80
CA VAL A 101 7.82 4.57 -16.57
C VAL A 101 6.62 3.91 -15.90
N VAL A 102 6.49 4.17 -14.61
CA VAL A 102 5.36 3.78 -13.77
C VAL A 102 4.69 5.05 -13.27
N ILE A 103 3.40 5.16 -13.49
CA ILE A 103 2.56 6.25 -13.00
C ILE A 103 1.57 5.67 -12.01
N THR A 104 1.73 5.98 -10.73
CA THR A 104 0.81 5.60 -9.66
C THR A 104 0.14 6.85 -9.12
N TYR A 105 -1.18 6.81 -8.98
CA TYR A 105 -1.97 7.97 -8.55
C TYR A 105 -3.19 7.52 -7.76
N GLY A 106 -3.79 8.46 -7.03
CA GLY A 106 -5.05 8.25 -6.33
C GLY A 106 -5.78 9.55 -6.08
N PHE A 107 -7.09 9.45 -5.85
CA PHE A 107 -7.96 10.59 -5.61
C PHE A 107 -8.82 10.33 -4.37
N TYR A 108 -8.65 11.14 -3.33
CA TYR A 108 -9.50 11.15 -2.14
C TYR A 108 -10.63 12.16 -2.33
N ASP A 109 -11.86 11.65 -2.36
CA ASP A 109 -13.05 12.48 -2.40
C ASP A 109 -13.40 12.96 -0.99
N ALA A 110 -13.00 14.19 -0.66
CA ALA A 110 -13.35 14.79 0.61
C ALA A 110 -14.85 15.11 0.71
N GLY A 111 -15.50 14.52 1.71
CA GLY A 111 -16.82 14.92 2.20
C GLY A 111 -16.79 16.30 2.89
N PRO A 112 -17.62 16.53 3.91
CA PRO A 112 -17.62 17.79 4.67
C PRO A 112 -16.41 17.97 5.61
N GLY A 113 -15.49 16.99 5.64
CA GLY A 113 -14.36 16.92 6.56
C GLY A 113 -14.79 16.72 8.02
N LEU A 114 -15.58 15.67 8.23
CA LEU A 114 -16.00 15.21 9.57
C LEU A 114 -14.84 14.53 10.28
N ALA A 115 -14.84 14.59 11.62
CA ALA A 115 -13.82 13.93 12.46
C ALA A 115 -12.37 14.27 12.05
N GLU A 116 -12.13 15.54 11.72
CA GLU A 116 -10.82 16.08 11.30
C GLU A 116 -10.29 15.53 9.97
N LEU A 117 -11.08 14.71 9.26
CA LEU A 117 -10.75 14.33 7.90
C LEU A 117 -10.59 15.56 7.00
N PRO A 118 -9.74 15.49 5.97
CA PRO A 118 -9.53 16.59 5.05
C PRO A 118 -10.85 17.10 4.45
N LYS A 119 -11.03 18.43 4.47
CA LYS A 119 -12.19 19.13 3.88
C LYS A 119 -12.05 19.38 2.38
N GLN A 120 -10.86 19.13 1.85
CA GLN A 120 -10.48 19.36 0.46
C GLN A 120 -10.14 18.01 -0.15
N HIS A 121 -10.54 17.81 -1.41
CA HIS A 121 -10.16 16.61 -2.14
C HIS A 121 -8.63 16.55 -2.22
N GLN A 122 -8.10 15.35 -2.37
CA GLN A 122 -6.66 15.17 -2.56
C GLN A 122 -6.39 14.35 -3.79
N CYS A 123 -5.43 14.77 -4.59
CA CYS A 123 -4.90 13.99 -5.69
C CYS A 123 -3.41 13.80 -5.48
N TYR A 124 -2.95 12.55 -5.47
CA TYR A 124 -1.52 12.25 -5.47
C TYR A 124 -1.15 11.56 -6.76
N ILE A 125 0.07 11.83 -7.22
CA ILE A 125 0.65 11.20 -8.39
C ILE A 125 2.16 11.06 -8.22
N THR A 126 2.67 9.89 -8.56
CA THR A 126 4.11 9.63 -8.61
C THR A 126 4.47 9.06 -9.96
N VAL A 127 5.55 9.55 -10.56
CA VAL A 127 6.09 9.05 -11.83
C VAL A 127 7.53 8.61 -11.61
N THR A 128 7.79 7.31 -11.73
CA THR A 128 9.11 6.71 -11.49
C THR A 128 9.52 5.80 -12.63
N PRO A 129 10.78 5.36 -12.72
CA PRO A 129 11.15 4.27 -13.61
C PRO A 129 10.31 3.01 -13.32
N ASN A 130 10.16 2.16 -14.32
CA ASN A 130 9.67 0.80 -14.11
C ASN A 130 10.71 -0.02 -13.34
N TYR A 131 10.35 -0.40 -12.12
CA TYR A 131 11.21 -1.13 -11.19
C TYR A 131 10.99 -2.65 -11.25
N GLU A 132 10.38 -3.18 -12.30
CA GLU A 132 10.23 -4.62 -12.50
C GLU A 132 11.57 -5.40 -12.47
N ASN A 133 12.70 -4.76 -12.81
CA ASN A 133 14.02 -5.39 -12.85
C ASN A 133 15.08 -4.63 -12.02
N TRP A 134 14.66 -3.93 -10.97
CA TRP A 134 15.55 -2.98 -10.30
C TRP A 134 16.79 -3.62 -9.67
N MET A 135 16.71 -4.88 -9.18
CA MET A 135 17.90 -5.54 -8.63
C MET A 135 18.87 -5.95 -9.74
N ARG A 136 18.39 -6.31 -10.93
CA ARG A 136 19.26 -6.50 -12.11
C ARG A 136 19.95 -5.20 -12.48
N ASP A 137 19.18 -4.12 -12.56
CA ASP A 137 19.65 -2.86 -13.16
C ASP A 137 20.54 -2.06 -12.18
N LYS A 138 20.30 -2.16 -10.87
CA LYS A 138 21.08 -1.46 -9.83
C LYS A 138 22.13 -2.33 -9.15
N ILE A 139 21.97 -3.65 -9.16
CA ILE A 139 22.87 -4.62 -8.54
C ILE A 139 23.21 -5.72 -9.56
N PRO A 140 23.82 -5.39 -10.71
CA PRO A 140 24.01 -6.35 -11.79
C PRO A 140 24.93 -7.50 -11.36
N ARG A 141 24.74 -8.68 -11.97
CA ARG A 141 25.66 -9.82 -11.79
C ARG A 141 27.09 -9.39 -12.11
N GLY A 142 28.04 -9.86 -11.30
CA GLY A 142 29.45 -9.49 -11.44
C GLY A 142 29.86 -8.21 -10.71
N SER A 143 28.92 -7.32 -10.34
CA SER A 143 29.24 -6.12 -9.56
C SER A 143 29.72 -6.42 -8.14
N ASP A 144 30.41 -5.46 -7.53
CA ASP A 144 30.80 -5.49 -6.12
C ASP A 144 29.57 -5.47 -5.20
N LEU A 145 28.53 -4.73 -5.59
CA LEU A 145 27.26 -4.69 -4.86
C LEU A 145 26.63 -6.09 -4.76
N ALA A 146 26.70 -6.91 -5.81
CA ALA A 146 26.18 -8.28 -5.77
C ALA A 146 26.93 -9.20 -4.79
N ASN A 147 28.17 -8.87 -4.40
CA ASN A 147 28.94 -9.63 -3.40
C ASN A 147 28.57 -9.26 -1.96
N ARG A 148 27.76 -8.21 -1.76
CA ARG A 148 27.34 -7.79 -0.43
C ARG A 148 26.34 -8.79 0.17
N PRO A 149 26.33 -8.95 1.51
CA PRO A 149 25.35 -9.77 2.20
C PRO A 149 23.92 -9.32 1.92
N PHE A 150 23.00 -10.28 1.71
CA PHE A 150 21.60 -9.97 1.40
C PHE A 150 20.87 -9.28 2.55
N HIS A 151 21.21 -9.56 3.81
CA HIS A 151 20.63 -8.83 4.95
C HIS A 151 20.91 -7.32 4.91
N LYS A 152 21.87 -6.84 4.10
CA LYS A 152 22.10 -5.39 3.90
C LYS A 152 21.17 -4.76 2.88
N MET A 153 20.23 -5.50 2.29
CA MET A 153 19.26 -4.94 1.37
C MET A 153 18.26 -4.01 2.10
N VAL A 154 17.71 -3.06 1.35
CA VAL A 154 16.49 -2.33 1.71
C VAL A 154 15.42 -2.72 0.70
N LEU A 155 14.32 -3.32 1.13
CA LEU A 155 13.28 -3.81 0.24
C LEU A 155 12.01 -2.94 0.34
N PRO A 156 11.46 -2.47 -0.79
CA PRO A 156 10.12 -1.90 -0.79
C PRO A 156 9.05 -2.99 -0.62
N SER A 157 7.97 -2.65 0.09
CA SER A 157 6.88 -3.56 0.42
C SER A 157 5.52 -2.88 0.37
N ALA A 158 4.52 -3.64 -0.07
CA ALA A 158 3.11 -3.27 0.07
C ALA A 158 2.58 -3.76 1.42
N HIS A 159 1.94 -2.87 2.19
CA HIS A 159 1.26 -3.21 3.44
C HIS A 159 0.00 -4.04 3.16
N ASP A 160 -0.19 -5.12 3.90
CA ASP A 160 -1.36 -5.98 3.79
C ASP A 160 -1.70 -6.35 2.33
N ILE A 161 -0.72 -6.85 1.57
CA ILE A 161 -0.84 -7.10 0.11
C ILE A 161 -2.08 -7.92 -0.29
N GLY A 162 -2.61 -8.75 0.62
CA GLY A 162 -3.80 -9.53 0.37
C GLY A 162 -5.11 -8.73 0.37
N MET A 163 -5.10 -7.48 0.82
CA MET A 163 -6.26 -6.57 0.78
C MET A 163 -6.20 -5.63 -0.43
N ASN A 164 -5.94 -6.21 -1.61
CA ASN A 164 -5.85 -5.49 -2.87
C ASN A 164 -7.11 -5.55 -3.75
N ASN A 165 -8.11 -6.29 -3.31
CA ASN A 165 -9.43 -6.37 -3.94
C ASN A 165 -10.46 -6.88 -2.93
N MET A 166 -11.73 -6.83 -3.33
CA MET A 166 -12.88 -7.18 -2.49
C MET A 166 -13.45 -8.57 -2.76
N SER A 167 -12.88 -9.40 -3.63
CA SER A 167 -13.55 -10.61 -4.16
C SER A 167 -13.92 -11.61 -3.05
N SER A 168 -12.97 -11.90 -2.17
CA SER A 168 -13.17 -12.85 -1.06
C SER A 168 -14.13 -12.27 -0.02
N SER A 169 -13.94 -11.01 0.35
CA SER A 169 -14.78 -10.34 1.36
C SER A 169 -16.22 -10.13 0.88
N LEU A 170 -16.45 -9.85 -0.40
CA LEU A 170 -17.80 -9.77 -0.99
C LEU A 170 -18.46 -11.14 -1.07
N SER A 171 -17.71 -12.18 -1.42
CA SER A 171 -18.24 -13.55 -1.45
C SER A 171 -18.65 -14.02 -0.05
N LEU A 172 -17.90 -13.58 0.97
CA LEU A 172 -18.26 -13.75 2.37
C LEU A 172 -19.55 -12.99 2.73
N ILE A 173 -19.62 -11.69 2.46
CA ILE A 173 -20.79 -10.87 2.83
C ILE A 173 -22.07 -11.36 2.15
N ARG A 174 -22.01 -11.74 0.86
CA ARG A 174 -23.19 -12.16 0.08
C ARG A 174 -23.93 -13.34 0.70
N ASN A 175 -23.20 -14.25 1.36
CA ASN A 175 -23.76 -15.49 1.90
C ASN A 175 -23.87 -15.48 3.43
N ALA A 176 -23.30 -14.48 4.11
CA ALA A 176 -23.33 -14.36 5.56
C ALA A 176 -24.64 -13.70 6.04
N GLY A 177 -25.24 -14.27 7.09
CA GLY A 177 -26.30 -13.59 7.84
C GLY A 177 -25.77 -12.38 8.62
N THR A 178 -26.63 -11.41 8.94
CA THR A 178 -26.23 -10.14 9.58
C THR A 178 -25.50 -10.32 10.91
N GLY A 179 -25.87 -11.32 11.71
CA GLY A 179 -25.18 -11.63 12.97
C GLY A 179 -23.71 -12.02 12.77
N LEU A 180 -23.42 -12.76 11.70
CA LEU A 180 -22.06 -13.18 11.36
C LEU A 180 -21.24 -12.03 10.77
N ILE A 181 -21.88 -11.15 9.99
CA ILE A 181 -21.24 -9.91 9.53
C ILE A 181 -20.85 -9.03 10.74
N ARG A 182 -21.73 -8.88 11.74
CA ARG A 182 -21.41 -8.16 12.98
C ARG A 182 -20.23 -8.80 13.73
N GLU A 183 -20.19 -10.12 13.84
CA GLU A 183 -19.11 -10.83 14.51
C GLU A 183 -17.77 -10.68 13.77
N VAL A 184 -17.76 -10.89 12.46
CA VAL A 184 -16.54 -10.81 11.62
C VAL A 184 -16.02 -9.38 11.56
N LEU A 185 -16.87 -8.40 11.22
CA LEU A 185 -16.47 -7.00 11.18
C LEU A 185 -16.07 -6.52 12.58
N GLY A 186 -16.78 -6.98 13.61
CA GLY A 186 -16.53 -6.52 14.94
C GLY A 186 -15.25 -7.02 15.59
N ARG A 187 -14.84 -8.25 15.28
CA ARG A 187 -13.52 -8.75 15.71
C ARG A 187 -12.38 -8.11 14.93
N SER A 188 -12.61 -7.81 13.65
CA SER A 188 -11.59 -7.22 12.77
C SER A 188 -11.42 -5.72 12.96
N LEU A 189 -12.51 -5.04 13.32
CA LEU A 189 -12.61 -3.60 13.51
C LEU A 189 -13.38 -3.34 14.82
N PRO A 190 -12.75 -3.50 16.00
CA PRO A 190 -13.43 -3.45 17.31
C PRO A 190 -14.24 -2.18 17.53
N ARG A 191 -13.80 -1.06 16.97
CA ARG A 191 -14.46 0.25 17.08
C ARG A 191 -15.72 0.36 16.22
N VAL A 192 -15.83 -0.44 15.14
CA VAL A 192 -17.01 -0.52 14.27
C VAL A 192 -18.20 -1.20 14.96
N LEU A 193 -17.98 -2.11 15.93
CA LEU A 193 -19.07 -2.77 16.68
C LEU A 193 -20.05 -1.78 17.31
N SER A 194 -19.53 -0.71 17.89
CA SER A 194 -20.34 0.32 18.56
C SER A 194 -21.32 1.01 17.60
N ILE A 195 -20.99 1.06 16.32
CA ILE A 195 -21.81 1.62 15.23
C ILE A 195 -22.80 0.57 14.74
N LEU A 196 -22.33 -0.66 14.48
CA LEU A 196 -23.17 -1.76 14.01
C LEU A 196 -24.28 -2.12 15.00
N ASN A 197 -24.07 -1.89 16.29
CA ASN A 197 -25.09 -2.09 17.33
C ASN A 197 -26.18 -1.01 17.33
N LYS A 198 -25.98 0.13 16.63
CA LYS A 198 -26.94 1.24 16.53
C LYS A 198 -27.74 1.22 15.22
N VAL A 199 -27.41 0.33 14.30
CA VAL A 199 -28.00 0.25 12.95
C VAL A 199 -28.86 -1.02 12.83
N SER A 200 -29.99 -0.92 12.14
CA SER A 200 -30.89 -2.07 11.92
C SER A 200 -30.24 -3.15 11.05
N ASP A 201 -30.65 -4.41 11.23
CA ASP A 201 -30.01 -5.55 10.59
C ASP A 201 -30.01 -5.47 9.05
N GLY A 202 -31.10 -4.98 8.46
CA GLY A 202 -31.20 -4.79 7.01
C GLY A 202 -30.28 -3.70 6.45
N ALA A 203 -29.97 -2.68 7.25
CA ALA A 203 -29.03 -1.61 6.85
C ALA A 203 -27.56 -2.08 6.92
N ILE A 204 -27.23 -3.00 7.84
CA ILE A 204 -25.87 -3.54 7.98
C ILE A 204 -25.40 -4.28 6.73
N ASN A 205 -26.24 -5.16 6.18
CA ASN A 205 -25.86 -5.92 4.98
C ASN A 205 -25.60 -5.01 3.77
N ARG A 206 -26.25 -3.83 3.74
CA ARG A 206 -26.08 -2.85 2.66
C ARG A 206 -24.78 -2.06 2.79
N ILE A 207 -24.41 -1.67 4.02
CA ILE A 207 -23.21 -0.84 4.26
C ILE A 207 -21.92 -1.68 4.42
N ALA A 208 -22.02 -2.96 4.78
CA ALA A 208 -20.85 -3.80 5.06
C ALA A 208 -19.80 -3.83 3.92
N PRO A 209 -20.17 -3.94 2.62
CA PRO A 209 -19.21 -3.82 1.53
C PRO A 209 -18.43 -2.50 1.53
N ASP A 210 -19.10 -1.39 1.85
CA ASP A 210 -18.49 -0.05 1.86
C ASP A 210 -17.60 0.14 3.08
N ILE A 211 -17.99 -0.41 4.24
CA ILE A 211 -17.15 -0.47 5.44
C ILE A 211 -15.85 -1.21 5.16
N ILE A 212 -15.92 -2.41 4.58
CA ILE A 212 -14.71 -3.19 4.26
C ILE A 212 -13.86 -2.43 3.23
N ARG A 213 -14.48 -1.90 2.18
CA ARG A 213 -13.74 -1.16 1.15
C ARG A 213 -13.04 0.07 1.71
N ALA A 214 -13.69 0.82 2.61
CA ALA A 214 -13.11 2.05 3.15
C ALA A 214 -12.04 1.77 4.22
N LEU A 215 -12.20 0.71 5.02
CA LEU A 215 -11.41 0.49 6.24
C LEU A 215 -10.42 -0.68 6.17
N ALA A 216 -10.58 -1.61 5.22
CA ALA A 216 -9.76 -2.82 5.16
C ALA A 216 -8.96 -2.96 3.87
N ILE A 217 -9.36 -2.28 2.78
CA ILE A 217 -8.58 -2.26 1.53
C ILE A 217 -7.39 -1.32 1.68
N THR A 218 -6.20 -1.91 1.64
CA THR A 218 -4.91 -1.23 1.81
C THR A 218 -4.16 -1.09 0.49
N GLN A 219 -4.55 -1.84 -0.54
CA GLN A 219 -3.93 -1.80 -1.86
C GLN A 219 -5.01 -1.65 -2.94
N LYS A 220 -4.70 -0.92 -4.00
CA LYS A 220 -5.60 -0.75 -5.17
C LYS A 220 -5.11 -1.47 -6.42
N ASP A 221 -3.82 -1.81 -6.43
CA ASP A 221 -3.14 -2.37 -7.59
C ASP A 221 -3.09 -3.90 -7.53
N THR A 222 -3.06 -4.52 -8.71
CA THR A 222 -2.85 -5.96 -8.82
C THR A 222 -1.45 -6.33 -8.35
N LEU A 223 -1.25 -7.59 -7.94
CA LEU A 223 0.06 -8.06 -7.52
C LEU A 223 1.12 -7.94 -8.64
N ASP A 224 0.73 -8.17 -9.90
CA ASP A 224 1.61 -7.97 -11.05
C ASP A 224 2.04 -6.50 -11.19
N ALA A 225 1.10 -5.56 -11.00
CA ALA A 225 1.43 -4.13 -11.00
C ALA A 225 2.35 -3.77 -9.82
N ILE A 226 2.09 -4.26 -8.61
CA ILE A 226 2.92 -4.01 -7.40
C ILE A 226 4.35 -4.54 -7.57
N LEU A 227 4.51 -5.70 -8.22
CA LEU A 227 5.83 -6.24 -8.56
C LEU A 227 6.59 -5.35 -9.56
N LYS A 228 5.88 -4.80 -10.56
CA LYS A 228 6.45 -3.84 -11.53
C LYS A 228 6.74 -2.46 -10.93
N ILE A 229 5.92 -2.00 -9.98
CA ILE A 229 6.17 -0.78 -9.19
C ILE A 229 7.45 -0.96 -8.35
N GLY A 230 7.76 -2.19 -7.92
CA GLY A 230 9.09 -2.55 -7.41
C GLY A 230 9.12 -3.37 -6.13
N ALA A 231 7.97 -3.76 -5.57
CA ALA A 231 7.91 -4.48 -4.29
C ALA A 231 8.66 -5.81 -4.33
N ARG A 232 9.44 -6.10 -3.27
CA ARG A 232 10.26 -7.34 -3.15
C ARG A 232 10.18 -7.99 -1.76
N TYR A 233 9.42 -7.40 -0.86
CA TYR A 233 9.08 -7.99 0.44
C TYR A 233 7.56 -7.98 0.58
N PHE A 234 7.00 -9.07 1.09
CA PHE A 234 5.56 -9.23 1.29
C PHE A 234 5.28 -9.83 2.65
N GLU A 235 4.56 -9.10 3.48
CA GLU A 235 3.97 -9.66 4.69
C GLU A 235 2.65 -10.33 4.34
N PHE A 236 2.50 -11.59 4.74
CA PHE A 236 1.28 -12.33 4.50
C PHE A 236 0.81 -13.00 5.78
N ARG A 237 -0.51 -12.94 6.02
CA ARG A 237 -1.16 -13.57 7.17
C ARG A 237 -2.04 -14.73 6.71
N PRO A 238 -1.44 -15.87 6.30
CA PRO A 238 -2.22 -16.96 5.73
C PRO A 238 -2.99 -17.68 6.83
N ALA A 239 -4.32 -17.71 6.75
CA ALA A 239 -5.14 -18.58 7.58
C ALA A 239 -6.41 -18.98 6.84
N LYS A 240 -7.04 -20.07 7.29
CA LYS A 240 -8.38 -20.42 6.84
C LYS A 240 -9.40 -19.36 7.29
N CYS A 241 -10.54 -19.30 6.61
CA CYS A 241 -11.62 -18.42 7.01
C CYS A 241 -12.09 -18.71 8.45
N HIS A 242 -12.80 -17.76 9.06
CA HIS A 242 -13.36 -17.97 10.39
C HIS A 242 -14.21 -19.25 10.43
N ARG A 243 -14.07 -20.10 11.46
CA ARG A 243 -14.75 -21.42 11.52
C ARG A 243 -16.26 -21.36 11.29
N GLN A 244 -16.93 -20.31 11.76
CA GLN A 244 -18.37 -20.12 11.54
C GLN A 244 -18.73 -19.80 10.07
N LEU A 245 -17.77 -19.32 9.28
CA LEU A 245 -17.94 -19.05 7.86
C LEU A 245 -17.77 -20.30 7.00
N HIS A 246 -17.04 -21.31 7.46
CA HIS A 246 -16.76 -22.51 6.65
C HIS A 246 -18.02 -23.21 6.14
N SER A 247 -19.11 -23.19 6.91
CA SER A 247 -20.39 -23.80 6.53
C SER A 247 -21.30 -22.87 5.72
N LEU A 248 -20.93 -21.60 5.54
CA LEU A 248 -21.79 -20.54 4.98
C LEU A 248 -21.15 -19.84 3.77
N SER A 249 -19.83 -19.87 3.63
CA SER A 249 -19.13 -19.22 2.54
C SER A 249 -19.05 -20.13 1.32
N SER A 250 -19.28 -19.56 0.13
CA SER A 250 -18.91 -20.19 -1.15
C SER A 250 -17.40 -20.14 -1.43
N LEU A 251 -16.59 -19.79 -0.43
CA LEU A 251 -15.13 -19.72 -0.53
C LEU A 251 -14.56 -21.14 -0.37
N ASP A 252 -13.55 -21.45 -1.17
CA ASP A 252 -12.82 -22.72 -1.05
C ASP A 252 -12.18 -22.85 0.34
N ASP A 253 -12.14 -24.06 0.90
CA ASP A 253 -11.43 -24.37 2.15
C ASP A 253 -9.92 -24.35 1.94
N THR A 254 -9.36 -23.13 1.82
CA THR A 254 -7.94 -22.87 1.61
C THR A 254 -7.45 -21.72 2.50
N LEU A 255 -6.18 -21.35 2.35
CA LEU A 255 -5.58 -20.24 3.08
C LEU A 255 -5.80 -18.93 2.35
N TYR A 256 -6.28 -17.93 3.09
CA TYR A 256 -6.46 -16.56 2.64
C TYR A 256 -5.60 -15.63 3.48
N PHE A 257 -5.26 -14.47 2.93
CA PHE A 257 -4.80 -13.36 3.73
C PHE A 257 -5.88 -12.97 4.73
N GLN A 258 -5.50 -12.75 5.98
CA GLN A 258 -6.41 -12.30 7.03
C GLN A 258 -6.08 -10.87 7.45
N HIS A 259 -7.05 -9.97 7.29
CA HIS A 259 -7.06 -8.67 7.94
C HIS A 259 -8.07 -8.73 9.09
N GLY A 260 -7.58 -9.11 10.28
CA GLY A 260 -8.46 -9.61 11.34
C GLY A 260 -9.14 -10.91 10.91
N ALA A 261 -10.47 -10.94 10.92
CA ALA A 261 -11.28 -12.05 10.40
C ALA A 261 -11.79 -11.82 8.96
N ILE A 262 -11.42 -10.70 8.32
CA ILE A 262 -11.81 -10.39 6.94
C ILE A 262 -10.82 -11.09 5.99
N PRO A 263 -11.28 -12.04 5.15
CA PRO A 263 -10.42 -12.71 4.19
C PRO A 263 -10.20 -11.84 2.95
N GLY A 264 -8.94 -11.76 2.54
CA GLY A 264 -8.48 -11.13 1.30
C GLY A 264 -8.06 -12.16 0.24
N MET A 265 -6.96 -11.89 -0.45
CA MET A 265 -6.37 -12.73 -1.49
C MET A 265 -6.04 -14.15 -0.98
N PRO A 266 -6.29 -15.22 -1.76
CA PRO A 266 -5.80 -16.56 -1.44
C PRO A 266 -4.26 -16.64 -1.43
N TYR A 267 -3.67 -17.40 -0.51
CA TYR A 267 -2.21 -17.55 -0.39
C TYR A 267 -1.57 -18.13 -1.66
N ARG A 268 -2.27 -19.08 -2.30
CA ARG A 268 -1.84 -19.65 -3.59
C ARG A 268 -1.71 -18.60 -4.68
N VAL A 269 -2.59 -17.60 -4.70
CA VAL A 269 -2.56 -16.52 -5.71
C VAL A 269 -1.30 -15.66 -5.51
N LEU A 270 -0.96 -15.29 -4.27
CA LEU A 270 0.29 -14.59 -3.97
C LEU A 270 1.51 -15.37 -4.51
N LEU A 271 1.61 -16.65 -4.14
CA LEU A 271 2.76 -17.49 -4.49
C LEU A 271 2.84 -17.75 -6.00
N ASP A 272 1.71 -17.94 -6.69
CA ASP A 272 1.69 -18.14 -8.14
C ASP A 272 2.25 -16.92 -8.89
N HIS A 273 1.78 -15.72 -8.55
CA HIS A 273 2.28 -14.48 -9.15
C HIS A 273 3.77 -14.27 -8.86
N ILE A 274 4.21 -14.48 -7.61
CA ILE A 274 5.63 -14.34 -7.23
C ILE A 274 6.51 -15.35 -7.99
N THR A 275 6.10 -16.61 -8.08
CA THR A 275 6.91 -17.64 -8.75
C THR A 275 6.94 -17.42 -10.27
N ARG A 276 5.85 -16.97 -10.91
CA ARG A 276 5.84 -16.55 -12.32
C ARG A 276 6.74 -15.33 -12.56
N PHE A 277 6.71 -14.36 -11.66
CA PHE A 277 7.57 -13.19 -11.73
C PHE A 277 9.05 -13.58 -11.63
N LEU A 278 9.43 -14.37 -10.61
CA LEU A 278 10.82 -14.83 -10.45
C LEU A 278 11.29 -15.74 -11.59
N ALA A 279 10.40 -16.48 -12.25
CA ALA A 279 10.74 -17.25 -13.44
C ALA A 279 11.12 -16.36 -14.63
N SER A 280 10.47 -15.20 -14.78
CA SER A 280 10.72 -14.23 -15.86
C SER A 280 11.79 -13.18 -15.51
N HIS A 281 12.14 -13.04 -14.23
CA HIS A 281 13.08 -12.03 -13.70
C HIS A 281 14.20 -12.73 -12.90
N PRO A 282 15.20 -13.33 -13.57
CA PRO A 282 16.19 -14.24 -12.95
C PRO A 282 17.15 -13.59 -11.95
N ASP A 283 17.21 -12.27 -11.91
CA ASP A 283 18.07 -11.48 -11.03
C ASP A 283 17.32 -10.90 -9.83
N GLU A 284 16.00 -11.00 -9.81
CA GLU A 284 15.20 -10.51 -8.69
C GLU A 284 15.14 -11.58 -7.59
N ILE A 285 15.08 -11.11 -6.34
CA ILE A 285 14.90 -11.92 -5.14
C ILE A 285 13.68 -11.35 -4.40
N ILE A 286 12.76 -12.21 -3.97
CA ILE A 286 11.56 -11.83 -3.23
C ILE A 286 11.56 -12.53 -1.88
N VAL A 287 11.18 -11.79 -0.84
CA VAL A 287 10.95 -12.29 0.51
C VAL A 287 9.45 -12.32 0.80
N VAL A 288 8.93 -13.47 1.21
CA VAL A 288 7.56 -13.59 1.76
C VAL A 288 7.69 -13.92 3.24
N HIS A 289 7.17 -13.04 4.09
CA HIS A 289 7.15 -13.23 5.52
C HIS A 289 5.74 -13.62 5.97
N ASN A 290 5.57 -14.90 6.31
CA ASN A 290 4.33 -15.42 6.88
C ASN A 290 4.28 -15.11 8.38
N ARG A 291 3.19 -14.46 8.82
CA ARG A 291 2.99 -14.02 10.21
C ARG A 291 1.52 -14.10 10.60
N TRP A 292 1.20 -14.04 11.90
CA TRP A 292 -0.17 -14.24 12.40
C TRP A 292 -0.59 -13.26 13.51
N ASP A 293 0.15 -12.18 13.67
CA ASP A 293 -0.30 -11.02 14.45
C ASP A 293 -1.65 -10.52 13.93
N GLY A 294 -2.58 -10.25 14.84
CA GLY A 294 -3.94 -9.79 14.50
C GLY A 294 -4.85 -10.86 13.89
N VAL A 295 -4.37 -12.08 13.60
CA VAL A 295 -5.22 -13.18 13.11
C VAL A 295 -5.96 -13.82 14.29
N PRO A 296 -7.31 -13.79 14.32
CA PRO A 296 -8.08 -14.39 15.40
C PRO A 296 -7.88 -15.91 15.48
N ASP A 297 -7.89 -16.47 16.69
CA ASP A 297 -7.75 -17.93 16.90
C ASP A 297 -8.85 -18.76 16.22
N ALA A 298 -9.99 -18.13 15.93
CA ALA A 298 -11.10 -18.73 15.22
C ALA A 298 -10.88 -18.84 13.70
N CYS A 299 -9.82 -18.22 13.16
CA CYS A 299 -9.30 -18.43 11.81
C CYS A 299 -8.12 -19.42 11.90
N PRO A 300 -8.32 -20.71 11.54
CA PRO A 300 -7.29 -21.73 11.70
C PRO A 300 -5.99 -21.38 10.95
N ARG A 301 -4.89 -21.30 11.69
CA ARG A 301 -3.55 -21.10 11.12
C ARG A 301 -3.08 -22.39 10.42
N PRO A 302 -2.30 -22.28 9.33
CA PRO A 302 -1.77 -23.42 8.62
C PRO A 302 -0.69 -24.13 9.43
N SER A 303 -0.58 -25.43 9.21
CA SER A 303 0.60 -26.22 9.54
C SER A 303 1.73 -25.94 8.52
N PRO A 304 3.00 -26.26 8.86
CA PRO A 304 4.10 -26.18 7.90
C PRO A 304 3.88 -27.01 6.62
N SER A 305 3.18 -28.15 6.73
CA SER A 305 2.80 -28.97 5.57
C SER A 305 1.79 -28.25 4.68
N ASP A 306 0.79 -27.56 5.24
CA ASP A 306 -0.20 -26.82 4.43
C ASP A 306 0.48 -25.76 3.54
N LEU A 307 1.46 -25.04 4.10
CA LEU A 307 2.24 -24.03 3.35
C LEU A 307 3.07 -24.70 2.23
N THR A 308 3.71 -25.83 2.54
CA THR A 308 4.55 -26.58 1.61
C THR A 308 3.75 -27.21 0.47
N ASP A 309 2.56 -27.75 0.77
CA ASP A 309 1.68 -28.41 -0.18
C ASP A 309 1.09 -27.40 -1.19
N ILE A 310 0.88 -26.16 -0.77
CA ILE A 310 0.46 -25.06 -1.67
C ILE A 310 1.63 -24.61 -2.56
N LEU A 311 2.84 -24.49 -2.00
CA LEU A 311 4.00 -23.95 -2.71
C LEU A 311 4.63 -24.95 -3.69
N SER A 312 4.80 -26.21 -3.29
CA SER A 312 5.57 -27.21 -4.04
C SER A 312 5.09 -27.40 -5.50
N PRO A 313 3.77 -27.48 -5.78
CA PRO A 313 3.28 -27.58 -7.15
C PRO A 313 3.68 -26.38 -8.03
N LEU A 314 3.75 -25.18 -7.43
CA LEU A 314 4.09 -23.94 -8.13
C LEU A 314 5.58 -23.84 -8.50
N LEU A 315 6.44 -24.69 -7.91
CA LEU A 315 7.88 -24.72 -8.18
C LEU A 315 8.30 -25.85 -9.13
N SER A 316 7.45 -26.85 -9.35
CA SER A 316 7.80 -28.11 -10.01
C SER A 316 8.43 -28.00 -11.41
N ASP A 317 8.11 -26.94 -12.14
CA ASP A 317 8.56 -26.66 -13.50
C ASP A 317 9.58 -25.50 -13.58
N LYS A 318 10.05 -24.97 -12.45
CA LYS A 318 10.86 -23.75 -12.37
C LYS A 318 12.26 -24.04 -11.84
N ASN A 319 13.27 -23.37 -12.41
CA ASN A 319 14.60 -23.28 -11.82
C ASN A 319 14.59 -22.22 -10.69
N LEU A 320 13.87 -22.54 -9.61
CA LEU A 320 13.67 -21.69 -8.45
C LEU A 320 13.69 -22.54 -7.19
N GLN A 321 14.60 -22.21 -6.27
CA GLN A 321 14.70 -22.84 -4.96
C GLN A 321 14.19 -21.88 -3.89
N VAL A 322 13.70 -22.45 -2.80
CA VAL A 322 13.28 -21.69 -1.62
C VAL A 322 14.49 -21.44 -0.73
N GLY A 323 14.75 -20.17 -0.43
CA GLY A 323 15.70 -19.73 0.58
C GLY A 323 15.06 -19.66 1.96
N SER A 324 15.89 -19.84 2.98
CA SER A 324 15.52 -19.78 4.40
C SER A 324 15.92 -18.44 5.05
N GLN A 325 15.60 -18.28 6.34
CA GLN A 325 16.14 -17.20 7.16
C GLN A 325 17.67 -17.23 7.22
N ASP A 326 18.28 -18.40 7.36
CA ASP A 326 19.75 -18.56 7.38
C ASP A 326 20.36 -18.05 6.07
N ASP A 327 19.74 -18.42 4.94
CA ASP A 327 20.17 -17.92 3.63
C ASP A 327 20.06 -16.39 3.55
N MET A 328 18.97 -15.79 4.02
CA MET A 328 18.79 -14.34 4.08
C MET A 328 19.87 -13.64 4.92
N GLN A 329 20.23 -14.23 6.05
CA GLN A 329 21.16 -13.63 7.03
C GLN A 329 22.62 -13.83 6.66
N HIS A 330 22.99 -14.91 5.97
CA HIS A 330 24.39 -15.29 5.84
C HIS A 330 24.90 -15.37 4.39
N ARG A 331 24.02 -15.29 3.39
CA ARG A 331 24.43 -15.32 1.97
C ARG A 331 24.55 -13.92 1.39
N SER A 332 25.44 -13.80 0.42
CA SER A 332 25.48 -12.67 -0.51
C SER A 332 24.34 -12.73 -1.53
N ILE A 333 24.02 -11.58 -2.12
CA ILE A 333 23.03 -11.47 -3.20
C ILE A 333 23.41 -12.39 -4.38
N ARG A 334 24.71 -12.46 -4.71
CA ARG A 334 25.25 -13.33 -5.76
C ARG A 334 25.02 -14.80 -5.45
N GLU A 335 25.37 -15.26 -4.26
CA GLU A 335 25.18 -16.68 -3.88
C GLU A 335 23.71 -17.11 -3.96
N LEU A 336 22.77 -16.27 -3.50
CA LEU A 336 21.34 -16.55 -3.59
C LEU A 336 20.89 -16.70 -5.05
N ARG A 337 21.35 -15.81 -5.93
CA ARG A 337 21.05 -15.85 -7.37
C ARG A 337 21.64 -17.08 -8.05
N ASP A 338 22.88 -17.42 -7.73
CA ASP A 338 23.61 -18.54 -8.35
C ASP A 338 23.06 -19.90 -7.91
N GLN A 339 22.59 -20.00 -6.66
CA GLN A 339 21.91 -21.19 -6.13
C GLN A 339 20.42 -21.24 -6.51
N GLY A 340 19.90 -20.23 -7.21
CA GLY A 340 18.48 -20.14 -7.55
C GLY A 340 17.56 -19.91 -6.34
N LYS A 341 18.10 -19.61 -5.16
CA LYS A 341 17.37 -19.32 -3.91
C LYS A 341 16.82 -17.89 -3.90
N ARG A 342 15.89 -17.63 -4.81
CA ARG A 342 15.37 -16.27 -5.09
C ARG A 342 13.98 -16.02 -4.52
N LEU A 343 13.33 -17.06 -3.98
CA LEU A 343 12.15 -16.93 -3.14
C LEU A 343 12.55 -17.27 -1.70
N ILE A 344 12.63 -16.28 -0.83
CA ILE A 344 12.92 -16.48 0.59
C ILE A 344 11.59 -16.53 1.33
N ILE A 345 11.34 -17.61 2.09
CA ILE A 345 10.15 -17.74 2.93
C ILE A 345 10.57 -17.62 4.39
N LEU A 346 10.01 -16.63 5.09
CA LEU A 346 10.18 -16.41 6.52
C LEU A 346 8.88 -16.78 7.24
N THR A 347 8.97 -17.18 8.51
CA THR A 347 7.81 -17.57 9.30
C THR A 347 8.00 -17.13 10.75
N ASP A 348 7.06 -16.30 11.23
CA ASP A 348 6.98 -15.83 12.63
C ASP A 348 8.30 -15.27 13.18
N LEU A 349 8.97 -14.44 12.37
CA LEU A 349 10.27 -13.89 12.70
C LEU A 349 10.11 -12.60 13.52
N PRO A 350 10.90 -12.40 14.59
CA PRO A 350 10.89 -11.13 15.32
C PRO A 350 11.32 -9.99 14.39
N GLN A 351 10.70 -8.84 14.58
CA GLN A 351 10.98 -7.64 13.81
C GLN A 351 11.08 -6.43 14.72
N TYR A 352 11.91 -5.48 14.32
CA TYR A 352 11.94 -4.16 14.91
C TYR A 352 11.15 -3.20 14.00
N SER A 353 10.26 -2.37 14.56
CA SER A 353 9.44 -1.48 13.75
C SER A 353 9.19 -0.14 14.43
N ASN A 354 8.95 0.89 13.61
CA ASN A 354 8.40 2.16 14.07
C ASN A 354 6.89 2.10 14.34
N TYR A 355 6.22 0.98 14.05
CA TYR A 355 4.79 0.84 14.31
C TYR A 355 4.49 0.92 15.80
N ASP A 356 3.48 1.74 16.12
CA ASP A 356 2.85 1.84 17.42
C ASP A 356 1.38 2.18 17.21
N ASP A 357 0.45 1.45 17.84
CA ASP A 357 -0.99 1.62 17.60
C ASP A 357 -1.47 3.06 17.84
N GLN A 358 -0.88 3.74 18.83
CA GLN A 358 -1.25 5.12 19.15
C GLN A 358 -0.58 6.10 18.18
N ALA A 359 0.70 5.91 17.86
CA ALA A 359 1.43 6.80 16.97
C ALA A 359 0.95 6.69 15.52
N ASN A 360 0.57 5.51 15.05
CA ASN A 360 0.09 5.28 13.69
C ASN A 360 -1.38 5.69 13.53
N ALA A 361 -2.18 5.78 14.60
CA ALA A 361 -3.55 6.28 14.57
C ALA A 361 -3.60 7.82 14.40
N THR A 362 -3.17 8.31 13.24
CA THR A 362 -3.02 9.75 12.94
C THR A 362 -3.59 10.11 11.57
N LEU A 363 -3.97 11.38 11.41
CA LEU A 363 -4.36 11.96 10.12
C LEU A 363 -3.26 12.85 9.50
N THR A 364 -2.21 13.17 10.26
CA THR A 364 -1.18 14.15 9.89
C THR A 364 0.21 13.55 9.71
N GLY A 365 0.45 12.35 10.26
CA GLY A 365 1.75 11.67 10.24
C GLY A 365 2.77 12.21 11.25
N GLU A 366 2.42 13.21 12.07
CA GLU A 366 3.36 13.84 13.01
C GLU A 366 3.86 12.89 14.10
N SER A 367 2.95 12.15 14.72
CA SER A 367 3.31 11.12 15.71
C SER A 367 4.19 10.01 15.14
N MET A 368 4.06 9.70 13.84
CA MET A 368 4.92 8.73 13.16
C MET A 368 6.33 9.29 12.91
N LEU A 369 6.44 10.58 12.57
CA LEU A 369 7.73 11.28 12.47
C LEU A 369 8.46 11.29 13.81
N ASP A 370 7.75 11.67 14.89
CA ASP A 370 8.29 11.69 16.24
C ASP A 370 8.82 10.31 16.63
N ARG A 371 8.09 9.25 16.25
CA ARG A 371 8.51 7.88 16.49
C ARG A 371 9.81 7.54 15.73
N LEU A 372 9.92 7.90 14.45
CA LEU A 372 11.15 7.69 13.66
C LEU A 372 12.35 8.47 14.23
N HIS A 373 12.14 9.71 14.67
CA HIS A 373 13.17 10.48 15.37
C HIS A 373 13.59 9.80 16.67
N SER A 374 12.64 9.34 17.49
CA SER A 374 12.96 8.66 18.76
C SER A 374 13.78 7.38 18.54
N MET A 375 13.58 6.67 17.43
CA MET A 375 14.36 5.49 17.06
C MET A 375 15.80 5.82 16.66
N CYS A 376 16.10 7.08 16.34
CA CYS A 376 17.47 7.56 16.07
C CYS A 376 18.23 7.93 17.35
N ASP A 377 17.52 8.26 18.42
CA ASP A 377 18.12 8.86 19.62
C ASP A 377 18.68 7.83 20.61
N GLY A 378 18.50 6.53 20.34
CA GLY A 378 19.01 5.45 21.17
C GLY A 378 19.31 4.17 20.39
N PRO A 379 20.00 3.20 21.00
CA PRO A 379 20.19 1.89 20.38
C PRO A 379 18.83 1.24 20.10
N PRO A 380 18.72 0.41 19.05
CA PRO A 380 17.50 -0.35 18.80
C PRO A 380 17.12 -1.16 20.03
N ALA A 381 15.82 -1.22 20.31
CA ALA A 381 15.30 -2.05 21.40
C ALA A 381 15.63 -3.54 21.20
N ASP A 382 15.72 -3.98 19.93
CA ASP A 382 16.23 -5.29 19.55
C ASP A 382 17.30 -5.13 18.45
N PRO A 383 18.61 -5.08 18.82
CA PRO A 383 19.69 -4.94 17.85
C PRO A 383 19.86 -6.17 16.95
N ASN A 384 19.29 -7.32 17.33
CA ASN A 384 19.45 -8.60 16.64
C ASN A 384 18.22 -8.98 15.82
N ALA A 385 17.19 -8.11 15.78
CA ALA A 385 16.02 -8.33 14.94
C ALA A 385 16.46 -8.53 13.47
N PRO A 386 16.19 -9.70 12.86
CA PRO A 386 16.63 -9.98 11.49
C PRO A 386 16.01 -9.06 10.44
N VAL A 387 14.86 -8.46 10.78
CA VAL A 387 14.12 -7.54 9.93
C VAL A 387 13.80 -6.25 10.71
N THR A 388 14.03 -5.11 10.08
CA THR A 388 13.56 -3.80 10.53
C THR A 388 12.53 -3.26 9.54
N LEU A 389 11.33 -2.93 10.01
CA LEU A 389 10.24 -2.38 9.21
C LEU A 389 10.03 -0.89 9.51
N PHE A 390 10.12 -0.06 8.47
CA PHE A 390 9.66 1.32 8.50
C PHE A 390 8.31 1.41 7.81
N GLN A 391 7.26 1.43 8.63
CA GLN A 391 5.89 1.64 8.23
C GLN A 391 5.66 3.12 7.91
N CYS A 392 5.29 3.38 6.67
CA CYS A 392 5.02 4.72 6.14
C CYS A 392 3.54 5.06 6.17
N GLN A 393 2.69 4.06 6.44
CA GLN A 393 1.24 4.20 6.46
C GLN A 393 0.67 4.53 7.85
N ALA A 394 -0.33 5.41 7.85
CA ALA A 394 -1.13 5.69 9.03
C ALA A 394 -2.34 4.76 9.11
N THR A 395 -2.74 4.42 10.33
CA THR A 395 -3.93 3.62 10.62
C THR A 395 -5.07 4.55 11.07
N ALA A 396 -5.51 5.45 10.19
CA ALA A 396 -6.67 6.32 10.46
C ALA A 396 -7.94 5.55 10.84
N THR A 397 -8.00 4.28 10.43
CA THR A 397 -9.02 3.29 10.80
C THR A 397 -8.97 2.86 12.27
N ASN A 398 -7.98 3.31 13.03
CA ASN A 398 -7.90 3.23 14.49
C ASN A 398 -8.37 4.50 15.19
N ILE A 399 -8.91 5.51 14.50
CA ILE A 399 -9.51 6.69 15.11
C ILE A 399 -11.03 6.53 15.12
N THR A 400 -11.63 6.43 16.32
CA THR A 400 -13.05 6.09 16.47
C THR A 400 -13.97 7.05 15.71
N ASP A 401 -13.73 8.35 15.84
CA ASP A 401 -14.58 9.36 15.20
C ASP A 401 -14.43 9.33 13.68
N VAL A 402 -13.24 9.02 13.16
CA VAL A 402 -12.99 8.86 11.71
C VAL A 402 -13.75 7.66 11.17
N ILE A 403 -13.74 6.53 11.88
CA ILE A 403 -14.54 5.36 11.51
C ILE A 403 -16.02 5.72 11.50
N VAL A 404 -16.52 6.38 12.55
CA VAL A 404 -17.94 6.80 12.63
C VAL A 404 -18.29 7.71 11.46
N ALA A 405 -17.46 8.72 11.17
CA ALA A 405 -17.65 9.61 10.04
C ALA A 405 -17.67 8.86 8.71
N THR A 406 -16.69 7.98 8.46
CA THR A 406 -16.57 7.20 7.23
C THR A 406 -17.77 6.27 7.04
N VAL A 407 -18.22 5.58 8.09
CA VAL A 407 -19.37 4.67 8.02
C VAL A 407 -20.69 5.43 7.83
N LEU A 408 -20.85 6.61 8.42
CA LEU A 408 -22.07 7.41 8.27
C LEU A 408 -22.13 8.16 6.93
N ASP A 409 -20.99 8.58 6.40
CA ASP A 409 -20.85 9.29 5.12
C ASP A 409 -20.66 8.34 3.92
N SER A 410 -20.60 7.01 4.17
CA SER A 410 -20.24 5.90 3.26
C SER A 410 -20.57 6.15 1.78
N ASP A 411 -19.67 6.86 1.10
CA ASP A 411 -19.50 6.82 -0.35
C ASP A 411 -18.13 6.20 -0.63
N VAL A 412 -18.06 5.43 -1.72
CA VAL A 412 -17.02 4.47 -2.09
C VAL A 412 -15.64 5.13 -2.28
N SER A 413 -15.60 6.45 -2.33
CA SER A 413 -14.48 7.35 -2.61
C SER A 413 -13.80 7.97 -1.37
N THR A 414 -14.32 7.69 -0.16
CA THR A 414 -13.96 8.38 1.10
C THR A 414 -13.01 7.62 2.03
N SER A 415 -12.20 6.67 1.53
CA SER A 415 -11.32 5.87 2.39
C SER A 415 -10.40 6.78 3.25
N PRO A 416 -10.45 6.68 4.59
CA PRO A 416 -9.59 7.47 5.46
C PRO A 416 -8.10 7.14 5.29
N ILE A 417 -7.77 5.92 4.87
CA ILE A 417 -6.40 5.51 4.55
C ILE A 417 -5.89 6.31 3.34
N LEU A 418 -6.73 6.47 2.31
CA LEU A 418 -6.40 7.24 1.12
C LEU A 418 -6.22 8.74 1.44
N ALA A 419 -6.98 9.25 2.41
CA ALA A 419 -6.88 10.62 2.90
C ALA A 419 -5.55 10.94 3.60
N THR A 420 -4.94 9.94 4.23
CA THR A 420 -3.66 10.08 4.93
C THR A 420 -2.46 9.79 4.05
N LYS A 421 -2.62 8.95 3.02
CA LYS A 421 -1.52 8.47 2.16
C LYS A 421 -0.59 9.60 1.69
N PRO A 422 -1.05 10.60 0.93
CA PRO A 422 -0.11 11.61 0.42
C PRO A 422 0.36 12.59 1.50
N VAL A 423 -0.38 12.76 2.59
CA VAL A 423 0.00 13.63 3.71
C VAL A 423 1.16 13.02 4.51
N CYS A 424 1.08 11.70 4.77
CA CYS A 424 2.10 10.96 5.49
C CYS A 424 3.37 10.77 4.63
N ASP A 425 3.21 10.33 3.39
CA ASP A 425 4.33 10.07 2.47
C ASP A 425 5.21 11.30 2.23
N ALA A 426 4.55 12.43 2.01
CA ALA A 426 5.14 13.76 1.90
C ALA A 426 6.10 14.15 3.02
N LYS A 427 5.97 13.52 4.19
CA LYS A 427 6.76 13.80 5.38
C LYS A 427 7.74 12.66 5.67
N ILE A 428 7.24 11.42 5.66
CA ILE A 428 7.98 10.24 6.08
C ILE A 428 9.03 9.83 5.03
N LEU A 429 8.68 9.82 3.74
CA LEU A 429 9.60 9.37 2.70
C LEU A 429 10.81 10.32 2.55
N PRO A 430 10.65 11.66 2.60
CA PRO A 430 11.80 12.57 2.69
C PRO A 430 12.67 12.34 3.93
N LEU A 431 12.07 12.04 5.10
CA LEU A 431 12.81 11.74 6.32
C LEU A 431 13.65 10.45 6.17
N LEU A 432 13.06 9.40 5.59
CA LEU A 432 13.73 8.12 5.33
C LEU A 432 14.82 8.22 4.25
N LYS A 433 14.67 9.16 3.31
CA LYS A 433 15.72 9.49 2.31
C LYS A 433 16.85 10.34 2.92
N GLY A 434 16.54 11.14 3.93
CA GLY A 434 17.47 12.06 4.58
C GLY A 434 18.40 11.40 5.61
N ASP A 435 19.09 12.23 6.39
CA ASP A 435 20.12 11.78 7.34
C ASP A 435 19.56 10.89 8.46
N VAL A 436 18.31 11.14 8.87
CA VAL A 436 17.58 10.31 9.85
C VAL A 436 17.41 8.89 9.32
N GLY A 437 16.86 8.75 8.11
CA GLY A 437 16.73 7.44 7.47
C GLY A 437 18.08 6.76 7.25
N ARG A 438 19.09 7.49 6.77
CA ARG A 438 20.46 6.94 6.62
C ARG A 438 21.01 6.39 7.92
N LYS A 439 20.84 7.11 9.03
CA LYS A 439 21.26 6.65 10.36
C LYS A 439 20.53 5.37 10.74
N LEU A 440 19.20 5.39 10.67
CA LEU A 440 18.33 4.26 10.99
C LEU A 440 18.65 3.00 10.16
N VAL A 441 19.02 3.19 8.90
CA VAL A 441 19.27 2.11 7.94
C VAL A 441 20.69 1.56 8.05
N ARG A 442 21.70 2.42 8.25
CA ARG A 442 23.12 2.02 8.32
C ARG A 442 23.48 1.31 9.62
N GLU A 443 22.87 1.69 10.74
CA GLU A 443 23.16 1.13 12.06
C GLU A 443 22.49 -0.24 12.32
N ARG A 444 21.95 -0.89 11.27
CA ARG A 444 21.24 -2.16 11.37
C ARG A 444 22.02 -3.28 10.71
N GLU A 445 22.08 -4.43 11.37
CA GLU A 445 22.69 -5.66 10.84
C GLU A 445 21.65 -6.61 10.19
N GLY A 446 20.39 -6.17 10.06
CA GLY A 446 19.29 -6.95 9.47
C GLY A 446 18.71 -6.35 8.19
N LEU A 447 17.87 -7.13 7.52
CA LEU A 447 17.11 -6.68 6.34
C LEU A 447 16.25 -5.48 6.73
N VAL A 448 16.28 -4.43 5.92
CA VAL A 448 15.39 -3.27 6.14
C VAL A 448 14.27 -3.31 5.11
N VAL A 449 13.06 -2.93 5.52
CA VAL A 449 11.89 -2.88 4.65
C VAL A 449 11.19 -1.53 4.82
N PHE A 450 10.88 -0.87 3.71
CA PHE A 450 9.97 0.27 3.70
C PHE A 450 8.61 -0.23 3.22
N ILE A 451 7.61 -0.13 4.08
CA ILE A 451 6.27 -0.69 3.83
C ILE A 451 5.22 0.42 3.84
N ASN A 452 4.26 0.37 2.94
CA ASN A 452 3.24 1.41 2.80
C ASN A 452 1.89 0.88 2.29
N ASP A 453 0.81 1.57 2.63
CA ASP A 453 -0.51 1.44 2.00
C ASP A 453 -0.48 2.09 0.62
N PHE A 454 -1.33 1.61 -0.29
CA PHE A 454 -1.40 2.06 -1.69
C PHE A 454 0.00 2.20 -2.29
N PHE A 455 0.75 1.10 -2.25
CA PHE A 455 2.16 1.06 -2.60
C PHE A 455 2.42 1.70 -3.97
N ASP A 456 3.38 2.62 -4.02
CA ASP A 456 3.60 3.49 -5.16
C ASP A 456 5.06 3.61 -5.57
N GLY A 457 5.29 4.28 -6.70
CA GLY A 457 6.63 4.48 -7.25
C GLY A 457 7.54 5.28 -6.31
N ALA A 458 7.01 6.26 -5.57
CA ALA A 458 7.82 7.05 -4.63
C ALA A 458 8.37 6.22 -3.47
N THR A 459 7.54 5.34 -2.89
CA THR A 459 7.98 4.38 -1.87
C THR A 459 9.08 3.47 -2.43
N ALA A 460 8.89 2.96 -3.66
CA ALA A 460 9.88 2.13 -4.34
C ALA A 460 11.20 2.87 -4.61
N ASP A 461 11.17 4.09 -5.17
CA ASP A 461 12.35 4.89 -5.49
C ASP A 461 13.19 5.18 -4.24
N VAL A 462 12.53 5.57 -3.14
CA VAL A 462 13.20 5.87 -1.87
C VAL A 462 13.83 4.62 -1.25
N ALA A 463 13.14 3.47 -1.28
CA ALA A 463 13.69 2.21 -0.77
C ALA A 463 14.86 1.70 -1.63
N VAL A 464 14.73 1.74 -2.96
CA VAL A 464 15.79 1.33 -3.89
C VAL A 464 17.01 2.23 -3.77
N GLY A 465 16.82 3.54 -3.65
CA GLY A 465 17.89 4.50 -3.39
C GLY A 465 18.62 4.21 -2.08
N ALA A 466 17.88 3.99 -1.00
CA ALA A 466 18.43 3.61 0.30
C ALA A 466 19.17 2.26 0.24
N CYS A 467 18.68 1.29 -0.54
CA CYS A 467 19.34 0.01 -0.75
C CYS A 467 20.71 0.19 -1.39
N VAL A 468 20.78 0.90 -2.51
CA VAL A 468 22.04 1.12 -3.23
C VAL A 468 23.04 1.84 -2.33
N GLU A 469 22.61 2.90 -1.62
CA GLU A 469 23.48 3.64 -0.71
C GLU A 469 23.99 2.77 0.46
N ARG A 470 23.16 1.85 0.98
CA ARG A 470 23.54 0.97 2.09
C ARG A 470 24.54 -0.11 1.67
N LEU A 471 24.49 -0.55 0.42
CA LEU A 471 25.39 -1.59 -0.10
C LEU A 471 26.80 -1.06 -0.42
N GLY A 472 26.97 0.27 -0.52
CA GLY A 472 28.26 0.94 -0.73
C GLY A 472 28.45 1.36 -2.16
#